data_AF-A0A0C4DPB2-F1
#
_entry.id   AF-A0A0C4DPB2-F1
#
_cell.length_a   1.000
_cell.length_b   1.000
_cell.length_c   1.000
_cell.angle_alpha   90.00
_cell.angle_beta   90.00
_cell.angle_gamma   90.00
#
_symmetry.space_group_name_H-M   'P 1'
#
loop_
_entity.id
_entity.type
_entity.pdbx_description
1 polymer ?
#
loop_
_entity_poly.entity_id
_entity_poly.type
_entity_poly.pdbx_seq_one_letter_code
_entity_poly.pdbx_strand_id
1 'polypeptide(L)'
;MTQRKWLLQDAPPIPRSMRSTVDGDGGSPSGSTPGNDRVRTAGIAGLEKRGLEIRKNNELVIGSAFEDLEALMASAKEIVALAETFARQVNNSGSGAGSSEANRLLAESASQLGLVTTKDVVGGSSSESLYISELARNLAEFLTDDARGILKRSGGIISLVDLWAMFNRARGGVELVSPLDLEKAVRQWEKLQLPVRLRTFKSGVMVAQGADRTDESTVKAILAWMKDLHEFPPDREVAWDWREFGRGVTAQDAAERFGWSIGVAEEELEMAEERGVLCREEGIEGLKFWENFIDTGEGLSPAQLEAKAAKEAQAVMYKALKDAGFI
;
A
#
# COMPACT_ATOMS: atom_id res chain seq x y z
N MET A 1 23.62 8.22 10.95
CA MET A 1 22.95 9.43 10.40
C MET A 1 23.89 10.07 9.39
N THR A 2 23.96 9.52 8.19
CA THR A 2 24.97 9.91 7.20
C THR A 2 24.36 10.94 6.26
N GLN A 3 24.55 12.23 6.55
CA GLN A 3 24.13 13.32 5.68
C GLN A 3 25.01 13.32 4.41
N ARG A 4 24.38 13.08 3.26
CA ARG A 4 25.01 13.16 1.94
C ARG A 4 25.23 14.63 1.58
N LYS A 5 26.50 15.03 1.50
CA LYS A 5 27.03 16.40 1.44
C LYS A 5 27.11 16.99 0.02
N TRP A 6 26.45 16.42 -0.99
CA TRP A 6 26.76 16.76 -2.39
C TRP A 6 25.80 17.76 -3.08
N LEU A 7 24.89 18.42 -2.37
CA LEU A 7 23.96 19.41 -2.97
C LEU A 7 24.09 20.85 -2.45
N LEU A 8 25.18 21.21 -1.76
CA LEU A 8 25.24 22.48 -1.00
C LEU A 8 26.25 23.53 -1.47
N GLN A 9 26.96 23.35 -2.58
CA GLN A 9 27.95 24.37 -3.02
C GLN A 9 27.32 25.54 -3.78
N ASP A 10 26.19 25.35 -4.47
CA ASP A 10 25.53 26.41 -5.27
C ASP A 10 24.05 26.65 -4.91
N ALA A 11 23.56 26.10 -3.79
CA ALA A 11 22.19 26.35 -3.37
C ALA A 11 22.06 27.79 -2.79
N PRO A 12 21.19 28.66 -3.35
CA PRO A 12 20.99 29.99 -2.78
C PRO A 12 20.49 29.87 -1.33
N PRO A 13 20.96 30.75 -0.43
CA PRO A 13 20.68 30.63 1.00
C PRO A 13 19.18 30.74 1.27
N ILE A 14 18.68 29.85 2.14
CA ILE A 14 17.26 29.80 2.54
C ILE A 14 16.81 31.19 3.02
N PRO A 15 15.73 31.77 2.48
CA PRO A 15 15.24 33.07 2.92
C PRO A 15 14.83 32.99 4.39
N ARG A 16 15.57 33.71 5.24
CA ARG A 16 15.28 33.81 6.67
C ARG A 16 13.98 34.58 6.87
N SER A 17 12.89 33.88 7.17
CA SER A 17 11.68 34.49 7.71
C SER A 17 11.98 35.01 9.12
N MET A 18 12.31 36.30 9.25
CA MET A 18 12.29 36.97 10.55
C MET A 18 10.82 37.25 10.92
N ARG A 19 10.11 36.21 11.37
CA ARG A 19 8.85 36.38 12.08
C ARG A 19 9.22 36.81 13.51
N SER A 20 9.10 38.10 13.79
CA SER A 20 9.39 38.67 15.11
C SER A 20 8.46 38.06 16.16
N THR A 21 9.04 37.34 17.09
CA THR A 21 8.45 37.04 18.40
C THR A 21 8.18 38.36 19.11
N VAL A 22 6.91 38.62 19.40
CA VAL A 22 6.48 39.63 20.37
C VAL A 22 6.66 39.01 21.74
N ASP A 23 7.58 39.55 22.56
CA ASP A 23 7.54 39.49 24.01
C ASP A 23 8.37 40.65 24.56
N GLY A 24 7.80 41.39 25.53
CA GLY A 24 8.39 42.60 26.11
C GLY A 24 9.25 42.32 27.35
N ASP A 25 10.10 43.28 27.71
CA ASP A 25 10.19 43.94 29.04
C ASP A 25 11.41 44.89 29.06
N GLY A 26 11.36 45.92 29.92
CA GLY A 26 12.25 47.09 29.91
C GLY A 26 13.58 46.97 30.67
N GLY A 27 14.42 48.01 30.50
CA GLY A 27 15.62 48.25 31.32
C GLY A 27 16.72 49.06 30.60
N SER A 28 16.91 50.31 31.01
CA SER A 28 18.04 51.22 30.65
C SER A 28 19.24 51.01 31.60
N PRO A 29 20.39 51.73 31.49
CA PRO A 29 21.18 52.23 30.34
C PRO A 29 22.72 51.95 30.50
N SER A 30 23.56 52.29 29.51
CA SER A 30 24.90 52.95 29.64
C SER A 30 25.89 52.63 28.51
N GLY A 31 26.56 53.66 27.96
CA GLY A 31 28.00 53.61 27.69
C GLY A 31 28.54 53.48 26.24
N SER A 32 28.90 54.63 25.66
CA SER A 32 30.04 54.92 24.73
C SER A 32 30.10 54.40 23.25
N THR A 33 29.79 55.33 22.31
CA THR A 33 30.59 55.86 21.16
C THR A 33 31.24 54.91 20.11
N PRO A 34 31.51 55.36 18.85
CA PRO A 34 30.68 56.00 17.82
C PRO A 34 30.70 55.22 16.46
N GLY A 35 29.89 55.64 15.49
CA GLY A 35 30.21 55.44 14.06
C GLY A 35 29.41 54.37 13.33
N ASN A 36 28.14 54.66 13.06
CA ASN A 36 27.64 54.80 11.69
C ASN A 36 26.23 55.39 11.82
N ASP A 37 26.02 56.59 11.29
CA ASP A 37 24.70 57.20 11.17
C ASP A 37 23.86 56.36 10.19
N ARG A 38 23.32 55.25 10.69
CA ARG A 38 22.06 54.73 10.18
C ARG A 38 21.05 55.78 10.58
N VAL A 39 20.77 56.70 9.66
CA VAL A 39 19.57 57.53 9.69
C VAL A 39 18.43 56.57 9.97
N ARG A 40 18.00 56.51 11.23
CA ARG A 40 16.83 55.75 11.63
C ARG A 40 15.67 56.54 11.08
N THR A 41 15.31 56.29 9.82
CA THR A 41 14.05 56.73 9.22
C THR A 41 12.94 55.97 9.92
N ALA A 42 12.68 56.32 11.18
CA ALA A 42 11.57 55.82 11.96
C ALA A 42 10.32 56.58 11.52
N GLY A 43 9.40 55.86 10.88
CA GLY A 43 8.16 56.43 10.33
C GLY A 43 7.68 55.65 9.10
N ILE A 44 6.51 56.03 8.60
CA ILE A 44 5.80 55.39 7.48
C ILE A 44 6.69 55.31 6.22
N ALA A 45 7.54 56.32 6.00
CA ALA A 45 8.52 56.36 4.91
C ALA A 45 9.63 55.28 5.04
N GLY A 46 10.01 54.88 6.26
CA GLY A 46 10.95 53.78 6.49
C GLY A 46 10.33 52.41 6.20
N LEU A 47 9.03 52.25 6.51
CA LEU A 47 8.26 51.06 6.15
C LEU A 47 8.03 50.96 4.64
N GLU A 48 7.76 52.09 3.96
CA GLU A 48 7.63 52.15 2.51
C GLU A 48 8.94 51.76 1.81
N LYS A 49 10.07 52.33 2.25
CA LYS A 49 11.40 51.97 1.72
C LYS A 49 11.72 50.50 1.95
N ARG A 50 11.41 49.96 3.14
CA ARG A 50 11.58 48.54 3.44
C ARG A 50 10.67 47.66 2.57
N GLY A 51 9.43 48.09 2.30
CA GLY A 51 8.51 47.37 1.42
C GLY A 51 8.95 47.36 -0.05
N LEU A 52 9.58 48.43 -0.52
CA LEU A 52 10.20 48.49 -1.85
C LEU A 52 11.46 47.63 -1.94
N GLU A 53 12.31 47.64 -0.91
CA GLU A 53 13.49 46.77 -0.84
C GLU A 53 13.11 45.28 -0.82
N ILE A 54 12.06 44.90 -0.09
CA ILE A 54 11.54 43.52 -0.11
C ILE A 54 11.03 43.13 -1.49
N ARG A 55 10.28 44.01 -2.17
CA ARG A 55 9.80 43.74 -3.54
C ARG A 55 10.95 43.57 -4.52
N LYS A 56 11.96 44.44 -4.46
CA LYS A 56 13.14 44.36 -5.31
C LYS A 56 13.97 43.09 -5.03
N ASN A 57 14.11 42.71 -3.77
CA ASN A 57 14.79 41.47 -3.42
C ASN A 57 14.02 40.23 -3.88
N ASN A 58 12.69 40.23 -3.75
CA ASN A 58 11.85 39.14 -4.26
C ASN A 58 11.93 39.06 -5.79
N GLU A 59 11.91 40.20 -6.49
CA GLU A 59 12.06 40.26 -7.95
C GLU A 59 13.41 39.69 -8.41
N LEU A 60 14.50 40.03 -7.72
CA LEU A 60 15.83 39.48 -8.01
C LEU A 60 15.91 37.97 -7.75
N VAL A 61 15.38 37.50 -6.61
CA VAL A 61 15.38 36.06 -6.28
C VAL A 61 14.50 35.26 -7.25
N ILE A 62 13.37 35.82 -7.67
CA ILE A 62 12.49 35.21 -8.67
C ILE A 62 13.19 35.20 -10.05
N GLY A 63 13.83 36.31 -10.42
CA GLY A 63 14.58 36.42 -11.67
C GLY A 63 15.71 35.40 -11.77
N SER A 64 16.55 35.28 -10.75
CA SER A 64 17.62 34.28 -10.72
C SER A 64 17.08 32.85 -10.75
N ALA A 65 15.97 32.57 -10.05
CA ALA A 65 15.37 31.24 -10.05
C ALA A 65 14.81 30.84 -11.43
N PHE A 66 14.32 31.80 -12.22
CA PHE A 66 13.88 31.54 -13.59
C PHE A 66 15.05 31.35 -14.56
N GLU A 67 16.15 32.10 -14.40
CA GLU A 67 17.37 31.92 -15.19
C GLU A 67 17.99 30.53 -14.94
N ASP A 68 18.05 30.10 -13.68
CA ASP A 68 18.51 28.74 -13.31
C ASP A 68 17.57 27.65 -13.85
N LEU A 69 16.26 27.89 -13.85
CA LEU A 69 15.28 26.96 -14.43
C LEU A 69 15.46 26.86 -15.95
N GLU A 70 15.71 27.97 -16.63
CA GLU A 70 15.95 27.99 -18.08
C GLU A 70 17.25 27.25 -18.45
N ALA A 71 18.32 27.44 -17.68
CA ALA A 71 19.55 26.67 -17.82
C ALA A 71 19.32 25.16 -17.60
N LEU A 72 18.52 24.81 -16.57
CA LEU A 72 18.13 23.43 -16.31
C LEU A 72 17.29 22.85 -17.46
N MET A 73 16.33 23.60 -17.99
CA MET A 73 15.52 23.19 -19.15
C MET A 73 16.36 23.00 -20.41
N ALA A 74 17.36 23.85 -20.65
CA ALA A 74 18.30 23.69 -21.75
C ALA A 74 19.10 22.38 -21.62
N SER A 75 19.64 22.11 -20.43
CA SER A 75 20.37 20.86 -20.16
C SER A 75 19.47 19.61 -20.28
N ALA A 76 18.23 19.69 -19.81
CA ALA A 76 17.26 18.60 -19.92
C ALA A 76 16.90 18.32 -21.39
N LYS A 77 16.80 19.36 -22.22
CA LYS A 77 16.54 19.23 -23.67
C LYS A 77 17.69 18.53 -24.39
N GLU A 78 18.93 18.81 -24.02
CA GLU A 78 20.11 18.10 -24.56
C GLU A 78 20.07 16.61 -24.16
N ILE A 79 19.75 16.30 -22.90
CA ILE A 79 19.62 14.92 -22.42
C ILE A 79 18.50 14.18 -23.16
N VAL A 80 17.34 14.80 -23.37
CA VAL A 80 16.22 14.22 -24.14
C VAL A 80 16.62 14.00 -25.60
N ALA A 81 17.30 14.95 -26.24
CA ALA A 81 17.79 14.79 -27.61
C ALA A 81 18.79 13.62 -27.73
N LEU A 82 19.63 13.43 -26.71
CA LEU A 82 20.57 12.31 -26.64
C LEU A 82 19.81 10.98 -26.45
N ALA A 83 18.82 10.93 -25.57
CA ALA A 83 17.94 9.76 -25.42
C ALA A 83 17.18 9.42 -26.71
N GLU A 84 16.67 10.42 -27.44
CA GLU A 84 16.02 10.23 -28.74
C GLU A 84 16.98 9.70 -29.81
N THR A 85 18.22 10.22 -29.87
CA THR A 85 19.21 9.71 -30.84
C THR A 85 19.58 8.26 -30.55
N PHE A 86 19.73 7.87 -29.27
CA PHE A 86 19.90 6.47 -28.90
C PHE A 86 18.68 5.61 -29.25
N ALA A 87 17.47 6.05 -28.94
CA ALA A 87 16.25 5.32 -29.29
C ALA A 87 16.11 5.12 -30.82
N ARG A 88 16.45 6.14 -31.62
CA ARG A 88 16.45 6.06 -33.09
C ARG A 88 17.56 5.16 -33.62
N GLN A 89 18.76 5.23 -33.06
CA GLN A 89 19.88 4.38 -33.45
C GLN A 89 19.59 2.90 -33.16
N VAL A 90 18.93 2.62 -32.03
CA VAL A 90 18.46 1.27 -31.65
C VAL A 90 17.36 0.77 -32.58
N ASN A 91 16.37 1.61 -32.91
CA ASN A 91 15.33 1.23 -33.88
C ASN A 91 15.88 1.03 -35.30
N ASN A 92 16.90 1.79 -35.71
CA ASN A 92 17.50 1.70 -37.05
C ASN A 92 18.50 0.54 -37.19
N SER A 93 19.00 -0.02 -36.09
CA SER A 93 19.83 -1.24 -36.07
C SER A 93 19.01 -2.54 -35.90
N GLY A 94 17.68 -2.44 -35.88
CA GLY A 94 16.73 -3.56 -35.78
C GLY A 94 16.45 -4.34 -37.07
N SER A 95 17.28 -4.24 -38.11
CA SER A 95 17.10 -4.97 -39.39
C SER A 95 17.91 -6.27 -39.52
N GLY A 96 18.34 -6.88 -38.41
CA GLY A 96 18.97 -8.21 -38.46
C GLY A 96 19.25 -8.85 -37.10
N ALA A 97 18.45 -9.84 -36.73
CA ALA A 97 18.80 -11.05 -35.95
C ALA A 97 19.71 -10.96 -34.69
N GLY A 98 19.64 -9.90 -33.87
CA GLY A 98 20.46 -9.77 -32.64
C GLY A 98 19.76 -9.17 -31.40
N SER A 99 18.43 -9.09 -31.39
CA SER A 99 17.64 -8.24 -30.46
C SER A 99 17.68 -8.60 -28.97
N SER A 100 18.20 -9.76 -28.56
CA SER A 100 18.14 -10.19 -27.16
C SER A 100 19.34 -9.70 -26.33
N GLU A 101 20.56 -9.76 -26.87
CA GLU A 101 21.77 -9.40 -26.12
C GLU A 101 21.93 -7.89 -25.95
N ALA A 102 21.65 -7.11 -27.00
CA ALA A 102 21.70 -5.65 -26.93
C ALA A 102 20.67 -5.09 -25.92
N ASN A 103 19.47 -5.69 -25.85
CA ASN A 103 18.43 -5.25 -24.93
C ASN A 103 18.76 -5.59 -23.45
N ARG A 104 19.50 -6.68 -23.21
CA ARG A 104 20.01 -7.04 -21.88
C ARG A 104 21.14 -6.13 -21.42
N LEU A 105 22.10 -5.82 -22.31
CA LEU A 105 23.19 -4.89 -22.03
C LEU A 105 22.67 -3.46 -21.79
N LEU A 106 21.56 -3.08 -22.43
CA LEU A 106 20.85 -1.83 -22.17
C LEU A 106 20.16 -1.81 -20.81
N ALA A 107 19.48 -2.89 -20.42
CA ALA A 107 18.89 -3.01 -19.07
C ALA A 107 19.98 -2.94 -17.99
N GLU A 108 21.12 -3.59 -18.22
CA GLU A 108 22.27 -3.57 -17.31
C GLU A 108 22.92 -2.17 -17.25
N SER A 109 23.14 -1.51 -18.38
CA SER A 109 23.73 -0.16 -18.43
C SER A 109 22.81 0.91 -17.86
N ALA A 110 21.49 0.81 -18.12
CA ALA A 110 20.50 1.71 -17.53
C ALA A 110 20.38 1.49 -16.01
N SER A 111 20.50 0.25 -15.54
CA SER A 111 20.51 -0.07 -14.10
C SER A 111 21.74 0.49 -13.38
N GLN A 112 22.92 0.47 -14.03
CA GLN A 112 24.16 1.03 -13.49
C GLN A 112 24.15 2.57 -13.47
N LEU A 113 23.42 3.20 -14.40
CA LEU A 113 23.26 4.66 -14.48
C LEU A 113 22.09 5.21 -13.64
N GLY A 114 21.33 4.35 -12.94
CA GLY A 114 20.20 4.77 -12.11
C GLY A 114 19.05 5.42 -12.89
N LEU A 115 18.96 5.18 -14.20
CA LEU A 115 18.00 5.83 -15.11
C LEU A 115 16.72 5.00 -15.35
N VAL A 116 16.51 3.90 -14.60
CA VAL A 116 15.50 2.87 -14.90
C VAL A 116 14.09 3.19 -14.34
N THR A 117 13.86 4.33 -13.71
CA THR A 117 12.61 4.53 -12.93
C THR A 117 11.86 5.83 -13.23
N THR A 118 12.31 6.68 -14.14
CA THR A 118 11.57 7.90 -14.49
C THR A 118 10.66 7.69 -15.70
N LYS A 119 9.36 7.66 -15.40
CA LYS A 119 8.21 7.67 -16.33
C LYS A 119 8.33 8.67 -17.49
N ASP A 120 9.14 9.71 -17.32
CA ASP A 120 9.25 10.85 -18.25
C ASP A 120 10.33 10.70 -19.34
N VAL A 121 11.21 9.70 -19.31
CA VAL A 121 12.31 9.59 -20.31
C VAL A 121 11.95 8.74 -21.54
N VAL A 122 10.88 7.93 -21.50
CA VAL A 122 10.54 7.03 -22.62
C VAL A 122 9.05 7.06 -22.95
N GLY A 123 8.64 8.09 -23.70
CA GLY A 123 7.30 8.23 -24.26
C GLY A 123 6.99 7.16 -25.31
N GLY A 124 6.34 6.08 -24.90
CA GLY A 124 5.75 5.08 -25.79
C GLY A 124 4.90 4.07 -25.01
N SER A 125 3.71 3.72 -25.51
CA SER A 125 2.77 2.79 -24.85
C SER A 125 3.38 1.41 -24.54
N SER A 126 4.45 1.01 -25.25
CA SER A 126 5.22 -0.19 -24.97
C SER A 126 6.00 -0.10 -23.66
N SER A 127 6.53 1.07 -23.33
CA SER A 127 7.43 1.29 -22.19
C SER A 127 6.67 1.40 -20.88
N GLU A 128 5.47 2.00 -20.89
CA GLU A 128 4.54 1.96 -19.75
C GLU A 128 4.18 0.50 -19.43
N SER A 129 3.93 -0.34 -20.44
CA SER A 129 3.60 -1.74 -20.22
C SER A 129 4.74 -2.53 -19.57
N LEU A 130 5.99 -2.26 -19.98
CA LEU A 130 7.19 -2.86 -19.39
C LEU A 130 7.37 -2.42 -17.94
N TYR A 131 7.29 -1.11 -17.67
CA TYR A 131 7.36 -0.57 -16.31
C TYR A 131 6.32 -1.22 -15.38
N ILE A 132 5.06 -1.29 -15.81
CA ILE A 132 3.99 -1.89 -15.01
C ILE A 132 4.23 -3.40 -14.81
N SER A 133 4.77 -4.10 -15.81
CA SER A 133 5.10 -5.52 -15.68
C SER A 133 6.25 -5.79 -14.69
N GLU A 134 7.29 -4.94 -14.69
CA GLU A 134 8.38 -5.05 -13.71
C GLU A 134 7.91 -4.66 -12.31
N LEU A 135 7.06 -3.62 -12.21
CA LEU A 135 6.43 -3.25 -10.94
C LEU A 135 5.59 -4.41 -10.40
N ALA A 136 4.86 -5.13 -11.25
CA ALA A 136 4.07 -6.29 -10.85
C ALA A 136 4.94 -7.41 -10.27
N ARG A 137 6.08 -7.72 -10.91
CA ARG A 137 7.05 -8.72 -10.40
C ARG A 137 7.68 -8.27 -9.09
N ASN A 138 8.10 -7.01 -8.99
CA ASN A 138 8.68 -6.45 -7.78
C ASN A 138 7.70 -6.48 -6.60
N LEU A 139 6.41 -6.19 -6.84
CA LEU A 139 5.38 -6.27 -5.81
C LEU A 139 5.12 -7.71 -5.36
N ALA A 140 5.11 -8.67 -6.30
CA ALA A 140 4.99 -10.08 -5.97
C ALA A 140 6.18 -10.56 -5.14
N GLU A 141 7.40 -10.24 -5.57
CA GLU A 141 8.63 -10.56 -4.84
C GLU A 141 8.62 -9.95 -3.43
N PHE A 142 8.23 -8.69 -3.30
CA PHE A 142 8.11 -8.01 -2.01
C PHE A 142 7.13 -8.70 -1.05
N LEU A 143 6.03 -9.25 -1.57
CA LEU A 143 5.03 -9.99 -0.78
C LEU A 143 5.51 -11.40 -0.42
N THR A 144 6.19 -12.09 -1.34
CA THR A 144 6.69 -13.46 -1.15
C THR A 144 8.05 -13.55 -0.48
N ASP A 145 8.74 -12.42 -0.29
CA ASP A 145 10.04 -12.38 0.39
C ASP A 145 9.91 -12.94 1.82
N ASP A 146 10.42 -14.16 1.99
CA ASP A 146 10.39 -14.90 3.25
C ASP A 146 11.15 -14.18 4.37
N ALA A 147 12.18 -13.38 4.04
CA ALA A 147 12.91 -12.60 5.03
C ALA A 147 12.04 -11.49 5.63
N ARG A 148 11.17 -10.91 4.81
CA ARG A 148 10.21 -9.91 5.26
C ARG A 148 8.94 -10.53 5.76
N GLY A 149 8.56 -11.74 5.34
CA GLY A 149 7.40 -12.49 5.85
C GLY A 149 6.10 -11.69 5.89
N ILE A 150 5.91 -10.73 4.97
CA ILE A 150 4.80 -9.77 5.03
C ILE A 150 3.48 -10.51 4.93
N LEU A 151 3.34 -11.33 3.89
CA LEU A 151 2.14 -12.10 3.66
C LEU A 151 1.86 -13.10 4.79
N LYS A 152 2.91 -13.72 5.36
CA LYS A 152 2.78 -14.64 6.51
C LYS A 152 2.29 -13.93 7.78
N ARG A 153 2.81 -12.74 8.07
CA ARG A 153 2.37 -11.94 9.23
C ARG A 153 0.95 -11.43 9.10
N SER A 154 0.53 -11.11 7.88
CA SER A 154 -0.83 -10.63 7.59
C SER A 154 -1.84 -11.76 7.41
N GLY A 155 -1.55 -12.99 7.85
CA GLY A 155 -2.49 -14.11 7.75
C GLY A 155 -2.76 -14.60 6.32
N GLY A 156 -1.83 -14.36 5.39
CA GLY A 156 -1.91 -14.81 4.00
C GLY A 156 -2.66 -13.87 3.06
N ILE A 157 -3.13 -12.72 3.54
CA ILE A 157 -3.97 -11.78 2.80
C ILE A 157 -3.67 -10.34 3.25
N ILE A 158 -3.73 -9.39 2.34
CA ILE A 158 -3.51 -7.98 2.67
C ILE A 158 -4.33 -7.05 1.79
N SER A 159 -4.83 -5.96 2.37
CA SER A 159 -5.52 -4.92 1.59
C SER A 159 -4.57 -4.24 0.60
N LEU A 160 -5.08 -3.84 -0.55
CA LEU A 160 -4.29 -3.13 -1.56
C LEU A 160 -3.75 -1.80 -1.03
N VAL A 161 -4.51 -1.15 -0.13
CA VAL A 161 -4.15 0.10 0.54
C VAL A 161 -2.96 -0.11 1.47
N ASP A 162 -3.00 -1.15 2.31
CA ASP A 162 -1.90 -1.48 3.22
C ASP A 162 -0.66 -1.90 2.44
N LEU A 163 -0.82 -2.69 1.37
CA LEU A 163 0.26 -3.06 0.47
C LEU A 163 0.93 -1.81 -0.12
N TRP A 164 0.15 -0.87 -0.65
CA TRP A 164 0.67 0.38 -1.21
C TRP A 164 1.44 1.19 -0.16
N ALA A 165 0.88 1.34 1.04
CA ALA A 165 1.50 2.09 2.12
C ALA A 165 2.81 1.44 2.58
N MET A 166 2.83 0.12 2.77
CA MET A 166 4.03 -0.61 3.19
C MET A 166 5.11 -0.62 2.11
N PHE A 167 4.74 -0.79 0.85
CA PHE A 167 5.69 -0.79 -0.26
C PHE A 167 6.38 0.56 -0.41
N ASN A 168 5.62 1.66 -0.39
CA ASN A 168 6.18 3.00 -0.47
C ASN A 168 6.98 3.37 0.79
N ARG A 169 6.55 2.92 1.97
CA ARG A 169 7.31 3.12 3.22
C ARG A 169 8.65 2.38 3.18
N ALA A 170 8.69 1.17 2.61
CA ALA A 170 9.93 0.40 2.45
C ALA A 170 10.94 1.07 1.51
N ARG A 171 10.48 1.91 0.57
CA ARG A 171 11.33 2.69 -0.36
C ARG A 171 11.91 3.98 0.24
N GLY A 172 11.49 4.38 1.45
CA GLY A 172 12.12 5.49 2.17
C GLY A 172 11.95 6.88 1.55
N GLY A 173 10.89 7.10 0.77
CA GLY A 173 10.54 8.42 0.21
C GLY A 173 11.17 8.75 -1.15
N VAL A 174 11.90 7.81 -1.75
CA VAL A 174 12.48 7.94 -3.10
C VAL A 174 11.70 7.00 -4.04
N GLU A 175 11.38 7.46 -5.25
CA GLU A 175 10.65 6.67 -6.27
C GLU A 175 9.34 6.04 -5.77
N LEU A 176 8.46 6.92 -5.27
CA LEU A 176 7.13 6.53 -4.82
C LEU A 176 6.28 6.04 -6.00
N VAL A 177 5.52 4.98 -5.74
CA VAL A 177 4.58 4.43 -6.72
C VAL A 177 3.20 5.05 -6.50
N SER A 178 2.60 5.55 -7.59
CA SER A 178 1.23 6.05 -7.60
C SER A 178 0.23 4.92 -7.32
N PRO A 179 -0.87 5.16 -6.57
CA PRO A 179 -1.92 4.17 -6.37
C PRO A 179 -2.46 3.58 -7.68
N LEU A 180 -2.57 4.39 -8.72
CA LEU A 180 -3.07 3.97 -10.03
C LEU A 180 -2.11 3.00 -10.73
N ASP A 181 -0.81 3.25 -10.64
CA ASP A 181 0.22 2.41 -11.25
C ASP A 181 0.35 1.08 -10.48
N LEU A 182 0.18 1.10 -9.15
CA LEU A 182 0.10 -0.11 -8.33
C LEU A 182 -1.12 -0.96 -8.70
N GLU A 183 -2.30 -0.36 -8.86
CA GLU A 183 -3.50 -1.09 -9.29
C GLU A 183 -3.29 -1.75 -10.66
N LYS A 184 -2.76 -1.00 -11.65
CA LYS A 184 -2.43 -1.54 -12.97
C LYS A 184 -1.45 -2.71 -12.89
N ALA A 185 -0.45 -2.64 -12.02
CA ALA A 185 0.56 -3.68 -11.83
C ALA A 185 -0.05 -4.94 -11.22
N VAL A 186 -0.84 -4.79 -10.16
CA VAL A 186 -1.48 -5.91 -9.45
C VAL A 186 -2.45 -6.68 -10.36
N ARG A 187 -3.12 -6.01 -11.30
CA ARG A 187 -3.95 -6.67 -12.34
C ARG A 187 -3.15 -7.51 -13.33
N GLN A 188 -1.82 -7.35 -13.42
CA GLN A 188 -0.98 -8.19 -14.28
C GLN A 188 -0.57 -9.52 -13.62
N TRP A 189 -0.77 -9.69 -12.31
CA TRP A 189 -0.34 -10.89 -11.59
C TRP A 189 -0.92 -12.19 -12.17
N GLU A 190 -2.20 -12.20 -12.54
CA GLU A 190 -2.84 -13.35 -13.18
C GLU A 190 -2.24 -13.65 -14.56
N LYS A 191 -1.98 -12.60 -15.34
CA LYS A 191 -1.40 -12.72 -16.70
C LYS A 191 0.03 -13.24 -16.66
N LEU A 192 0.79 -12.85 -15.65
CA LEU A 192 2.19 -13.23 -15.45
C LEU A 192 2.34 -14.53 -14.65
N GLN A 193 1.23 -15.16 -14.23
CA GLN A 193 1.20 -16.38 -13.40
C GLN A 193 2.11 -16.30 -12.17
N LEU A 194 2.04 -15.17 -11.46
CA LEU A 194 2.82 -14.96 -10.24
C LEU A 194 2.18 -15.70 -9.05
N PRO A 195 2.95 -16.03 -7.99
CA PRO A 195 2.46 -16.76 -6.81
C PRO A 195 1.48 -15.96 -5.91
N VAL A 196 1.03 -14.80 -6.39
CA VAL A 196 0.09 -13.90 -5.72
C VAL A 196 -1.07 -13.60 -6.66
N ARG A 197 -2.25 -13.39 -6.11
CA ARG A 197 -3.47 -13.06 -6.86
C ARG A 197 -4.17 -11.85 -6.27
N LEU A 198 -4.82 -11.10 -7.15
CA LEU A 198 -5.71 -10.02 -6.78
C LEU A 198 -7.12 -10.62 -6.58
N ARG A 199 -7.73 -10.34 -5.44
CA ARG A 199 -9.14 -10.64 -5.18
C ARG A 199 -9.88 -9.34 -4.90
N THR A 200 -11.13 -9.26 -5.34
CA THR A 200 -12.03 -8.14 -5.05
C THR A 200 -13.24 -8.69 -4.31
N PHE A 201 -13.53 -8.16 -3.12
CA PHE A 201 -14.72 -8.49 -2.36
C PHE A 201 -15.95 -7.75 -2.90
N LYS A 202 -17.16 -8.12 -2.44
CA LYS A 202 -18.41 -7.50 -2.93
C LYS A 202 -18.47 -6.00 -2.63
N SER A 203 -17.86 -5.57 -1.53
CA SER A 203 -17.77 -4.17 -1.11
C SER A 203 -16.92 -3.32 -2.06
N GLY A 204 -16.16 -3.97 -2.94
CA GLY A 204 -15.17 -3.34 -3.80
C GLY A 204 -13.77 -3.27 -3.18
N VAL A 205 -13.59 -3.74 -1.93
CA VAL A 205 -12.27 -3.84 -1.31
C VAL A 205 -11.41 -4.81 -2.12
N MET A 206 -10.25 -4.32 -2.56
CA MET A 206 -9.26 -5.11 -3.30
C MET A 206 -8.18 -5.59 -2.34
N VAL A 207 -7.84 -6.87 -2.44
CA VAL A 207 -6.85 -7.54 -1.60
C VAL A 207 -5.87 -8.35 -2.43
N ALA A 208 -4.63 -8.41 -1.96
CA ALA A 208 -3.60 -9.30 -2.45
C ALA A 208 -3.52 -10.52 -1.53
N GLN A 209 -3.50 -11.71 -2.11
CA GLN A 209 -3.38 -12.96 -1.35
C GLN A 209 -2.50 -13.96 -2.10
N GLY A 210 -2.03 -14.99 -1.39
CA GLY A 210 -1.32 -16.11 -2.02
C GLY A 210 -2.19 -16.83 -3.06
N ALA A 211 -1.56 -17.35 -4.12
CA ALA A 211 -2.26 -18.11 -5.16
C ALA A 211 -2.85 -19.44 -4.67
N ASP A 212 -2.29 -19.99 -3.60
CA ASP A 212 -2.67 -21.24 -2.93
C ASP A 212 -3.91 -21.10 -2.05
N ARG A 213 -4.19 -19.91 -1.55
CA ARG A 213 -5.32 -19.65 -0.65
C ARG A 213 -6.61 -19.53 -1.42
N THR A 214 -7.60 -20.38 -1.14
CA THR A 214 -8.97 -20.27 -1.67
C THR A 214 -9.98 -19.90 -0.59
N ASP A 215 -11.11 -19.36 -0.99
CA ASP A 215 -12.21 -19.00 -0.11
C ASP A 215 -12.70 -20.23 0.70
N GLU A 216 -12.71 -21.42 0.10
CA GLU A 216 -13.06 -22.67 0.80
C GLU A 216 -12.05 -23.02 1.89
N SER A 217 -10.76 -22.75 1.66
CA SER A 217 -9.72 -22.97 2.66
C SER A 217 -9.88 -22.00 3.83
N THR A 218 -10.25 -20.75 3.55
CA THR A 218 -10.51 -19.71 4.55
C THR A 218 -11.71 -20.08 5.42
N VAL A 219 -12.83 -20.45 4.81
CA VAL A 219 -14.05 -20.86 5.54
C VAL A 219 -13.79 -22.06 6.43
N LYS A 220 -13.04 -23.06 5.94
CA LYS A 220 -12.65 -24.22 6.76
C LYS A 220 -11.80 -23.82 7.96
N ALA A 221 -10.88 -22.88 7.78
CA ALA A 221 -10.05 -22.38 8.87
C ALA A 221 -10.86 -21.61 9.92
N ILE A 222 -11.83 -20.79 9.50
CA ILE A 222 -12.75 -20.08 10.39
C ILE A 222 -13.59 -21.08 11.20
N LEU A 223 -14.17 -22.08 10.54
CA LEU A 223 -14.95 -23.12 11.21
C LEU A 223 -14.12 -23.96 12.19
N ALA A 224 -12.89 -24.33 11.82
CA ALA A 224 -12.00 -25.04 12.72
C ALA A 224 -11.71 -24.22 13.98
N TRP A 225 -11.42 -22.93 13.81
CA TRP A 225 -11.23 -22.02 14.94
C TRP A 225 -12.47 -21.88 15.81
N MET A 226 -13.66 -21.73 15.22
CA MET A 226 -14.91 -21.67 16.00
C MET A 226 -15.15 -22.94 16.81
N LYS A 227 -14.84 -24.11 16.26
CA LYS A 227 -14.91 -25.39 17.00
C LYS A 227 -13.92 -25.45 18.15
N ASP A 228 -12.70 -24.95 17.96
CA ASP A 228 -11.71 -24.88 19.05
C ASP A 228 -12.23 -24.01 20.22
N LEU A 229 -13.05 -22.99 19.95
CA LEU A 229 -13.66 -22.15 20.98
C LEU A 229 -14.70 -22.90 21.84
N HIS A 230 -15.18 -24.07 21.42
CA HIS A 230 -16.09 -24.89 22.22
C HIS A 230 -15.37 -25.60 23.38
N GLU A 231 -14.04 -25.69 23.34
CA GLU A 231 -13.24 -26.31 24.41
C GLU A 231 -13.02 -25.36 25.59
N PHE A 232 -13.11 -24.05 25.36
CA PHE A 232 -12.81 -23.03 26.34
C PHE A 232 -14.10 -22.46 26.96
N PRO A 233 -14.27 -22.54 28.30
CA PRO A 233 -15.42 -21.95 28.94
C PRO A 233 -15.42 -20.42 28.77
N PRO A 234 -16.58 -19.79 28.55
CA PRO A 234 -16.67 -18.34 28.45
C PRO A 234 -16.35 -17.66 29.79
N ASP A 235 -15.75 -16.46 29.74
CA ASP A 235 -15.38 -15.67 30.93
C ASP A 235 -16.58 -15.27 31.82
N ARG A 236 -17.79 -15.29 31.23
CA ARG A 236 -19.05 -14.98 31.90
C ARG A 236 -19.96 -16.18 31.84
N GLU A 237 -20.76 -16.38 32.88
CA GLU A 237 -21.85 -17.35 32.85
C GLU A 237 -22.83 -16.97 31.74
N VAL A 238 -23.04 -17.89 30.81
CA VAL A 238 -23.95 -17.73 29.67
C VAL A 238 -25.16 -18.62 29.85
N ALA A 239 -26.31 -18.18 29.33
CA ALA A 239 -27.59 -18.88 29.47
C ALA A 239 -27.77 -20.05 28.49
N TRP A 240 -26.89 -20.20 27.51
CA TRP A 240 -26.92 -21.27 26.50
C TRP A 240 -25.83 -22.30 26.75
N ASP A 241 -25.97 -23.47 26.12
CA ASP A 241 -24.95 -24.53 26.21
C ASP A 241 -23.76 -24.18 25.31
N TRP A 242 -22.74 -23.56 25.88
CA TRP A 242 -21.53 -23.11 25.17
C TRP A 242 -20.71 -24.25 24.58
N ARG A 243 -20.90 -25.49 25.03
CA ARG A 243 -20.22 -26.66 24.43
C ARG A 243 -20.84 -27.06 23.09
N GLU A 244 -22.14 -26.82 22.94
CA GLU A 244 -22.88 -27.12 21.72
C GLU A 244 -22.86 -25.95 20.75
N PHE A 245 -23.17 -24.74 21.24
CA PHE A 245 -23.34 -23.54 20.40
C PHE A 245 -22.11 -22.62 20.35
N GLY A 246 -21.10 -22.88 21.17
CA GLY A 246 -19.88 -22.09 21.20
C GLY A 246 -20.08 -20.65 21.67
N ARG A 247 -19.31 -19.76 21.04
CA ARG A 247 -19.21 -18.33 21.34
C ARG A 247 -19.22 -17.53 20.05
N GLY A 248 -19.98 -16.42 20.03
CA GLY A 248 -19.91 -15.44 18.95
C GLY A 248 -18.54 -14.75 18.88
N VAL A 249 -18.06 -14.56 17.66
CA VAL A 249 -16.79 -13.90 17.37
C VAL A 249 -17.02 -12.56 16.69
N THR A 250 -16.19 -11.58 17.02
CA THR A 250 -16.18 -10.28 16.35
C THR A 250 -15.11 -10.24 15.26
N ALA A 251 -15.18 -9.23 14.38
CA ALA A 251 -14.12 -9.00 13.40
C ALA A 251 -12.75 -8.73 14.06
N GLN A 252 -12.74 -8.13 15.26
CA GLN A 252 -11.52 -7.92 16.02
C GLN A 252 -10.92 -9.24 16.51
N ASP A 253 -11.74 -10.16 17.01
CA ASP A 253 -11.28 -11.49 17.44
C ASP A 253 -10.67 -12.27 16.26
N ALA A 254 -11.30 -12.20 15.08
CA ALA A 254 -10.78 -12.83 13.87
C ALA A 254 -9.48 -12.17 13.39
N ALA A 255 -9.39 -10.84 13.44
CA ALA A 255 -8.16 -10.11 13.10
C ALA A 255 -6.99 -10.53 14.00
N GLU A 256 -7.21 -10.66 15.31
CA GLU A 256 -6.18 -11.10 16.25
C GLU A 256 -5.79 -12.57 16.04
N ARG A 257 -6.77 -13.46 15.81
CA ARG A 257 -6.51 -14.89 15.60
C ARG A 257 -5.72 -15.16 14.32
N PHE A 258 -6.12 -14.53 13.22
CA PHE A 258 -5.56 -14.83 11.90
C PHE A 258 -4.46 -13.85 11.47
N GLY A 259 -4.25 -12.75 12.20
CA GLY A 259 -3.30 -11.71 11.82
C GLY A 259 -3.80 -10.84 10.66
N TRP A 260 -5.11 -10.84 10.40
CA TRP A 260 -5.71 -10.01 9.35
C TRP A 260 -5.83 -8.55 9.80
N SER A 261 -5.91 -7.64 8.83
CA SER A 261 -6.42 -6.30 9.15
C SER A 261 -7.93 -6.39 9.40
N ILE A 262 -8.46 -5.49 10.24
CA ILE A 262 -9.86 -5.51 10.67
C ILE A 262 -10.81 -5.50 9.46
N GLY A 263 -10.56 -4.64 8.48
CA GLY A 263 -11.39 -4.58 7.27
C GLY A 263 -11.35 -5.87 6.45
N VAL A 264 -10.22 -6.59 6.41
CA VAL A 264 -10.16 -7.90 5.75
C VAL A 264 -10.91 -8.96 6.57
N ALA A 265 -10.82 -8.89 7.90
CA ALA A 265 -11.55 -9.81 8.77
C ALA A 265 -13.07 -9.66 8.65
N GLU A 266 -13.58 -8.43 8.55
CA GLU A 266 -15.01 -8.16 8.28
C GLU A 266 -15.46 -8.79 6.97
N GLU A 267 -14.71 -8.59 5.89
CA GLU A 267 -15.04 -9.14 4.56
C GLU A 267 -14.97 -10.67 4.51
N GLU A 268 -14.00 -11.30 5.18
CA GLU A 268 -13.89 -12.77 5.21
C GLU A 268 -15.00 -13.41 6.07
N LEU A 269 -15.41 -12.75 7.16
CA LEU A 269 -16.55 -13.20 7.97
C LEU A 269 -17.87 -13.03 7.23
N GLU A 270 -18.06 -11.89 6.55
CA GLU A 270 -19.25 -11.67 5.71
C GLU A 270 -19.30 -12.66 4.54
N MET A 271 -18.17 -12.99 3.92
CA MET A 271 -18.10 -14.03 2.89
C MET A 271 -18.48 -15.41 3.43
N ALA A 272 -18.08 -15.76 4.65
CA ALA A 272 -18.47 -17.01 5.28
C ALA A 272 -19.98 -17.05 5.62
N GLU A 273 -20.55 -15.89 5.97
CA GLU A 273 -21.99 -15.72 6.17
C GLU A 273 -22.77 -15.87 4.85
N GLU A 274 -22.31 -15.27 3.75
CA GLU A 274 -22.95 -15.40 2.43
C GLU A 274 -22.98 -16.84 1.92
N ARG A 275 -22.00 -17.65 2.34
CA ARG A 275 -21.97 -19.09 2.08
C ARG A 275 -22.93 -19.90 2.97
N GLY A 276 -23.66 -19.24 3.86
CA GLY A 276 -24.56 -19.85 4.83
C GLY A 276 -23.86 -20.59 5.96
N VAL A 277 -22.55 -20.41 6.12
CA VAL A 277 -21.75 -21.13 7.14
C VAL A 277 -21.80 -20.42 8.48
N LEU A 278 -21.81 -19.09 8.46
CA LEU A 278 -21.98 -18.25 9.64
C LEU A 278 -23.33 -17.54 9.62
N CYS A 279 -23.80 -17.14 10.78
CA CYS A 279 -24.93 -16.22 10.92
C CYS A 279 -24.52 -14.99 11.72
N ARG A 280 -25.14 -13.85 11.39
CA ARG A 280 -24.88 -12.56 12.05
C ARG A 280 -25.85 -12.33 13.21
N GLU A 281 -25.32 -11.84 14.33
CA GLU A 281 -26.08 -11.29 15.44
C GLU A 281 -25.73 -9.80 15.56
N GLU A 282 -26.71 -8.94 15.35
CA GLU A 282 -26.58 -7.50 15.57
C GLU A 282 -27.20 -7.14 16.92
N GLY A 283 -26.34 -6.72 17.86
CA GLY A 283 -26.76 -6.36 19.21
C GLY A 283 -26.17 -5.03 19.66
N ILE A 284 -26.52 -4.63 20.89
CA ILE A 284 -26.00 -3.39 21.52
C ILE A 284 -24.47 -3.48 21.72
N GLU A 285 -23.95 -4.70 21.89
CA GLU A 285 -22.51 -4.97 22.03
C GLU A 285 -21.75 -4.93 20.68
N GLY A 286 -22.46 -4.79 19.56
CA GLY A 286 -21.90 -4.79 18.21
C GLY A 286 -22.30 -6.01 17.38
N LEU A 287 -21.64 -6.18 16.25
CA LEU A 287 -21.84 -7.28 15.30
C LEU A 287 -21.01 -8.49 15.72
N LYS A 288 -21.67 -9.63 15.92
CA LYS A 288 -21.05 -10.92 16.20
C LYS A 288 -21.44 -11.94 15.13
N PHE A 289 -20.51 -12.83 14.83
CA PHE A 289 -20.72 -13.96 13.94
C PHE A 289 -20.73 -15.26 14.73
N TRP A 290 -21.65 -16.15 14.39
CA TRP A 290 -21.85 -17.44 15.03
C TRP A 290 -21.81 -18.55 13.98
N GLU A 291 -21.47 -19.77 14.40
CA GLU A 291 -21.68 -20.94 13.55
C GLU A 291 -23.18 -21.06 13.24
N ASN A 292 -23.51 -21.28 11.96
CA ASN A 292 -24.90 -21.29 11.55
C ASN A 292 -25.60 -22.61 11.91
N PHE A 293 -26.29 -22.62 13.05
CA PHE A 293 -27.17 -23.71 13.46
C PHE A 293 -28.61 -23.58 12.92
N ILE A 294 -28.91 -22.47 12.25
CA ILE A 294 -30.26 -22.12 11.78
C ILE A 294 -30.45 -22.56 10.32
N ASP A 295 -29.38 -23.01 9.63
CA ASP A 295 -29.36 -23.25 8.19
C ASP A 295 -30.49 -24.16 7.70
N THR A 296 -31.48 -23.51 7.04
CA THR A 296 -32.61 -24.12 6.33
C THR A 296 -32.25 -24.57 4.91
N GLY A 297 -31.01 -24.33 4.45
CA GLY A 297 -30.53 -24.69 3.11
C GLY A 297 -30.81 -23.65 2.02
N GLU A 298 -31.29 -22.45 2.37
CA GLU A 298 -31.75 -21.43 1.41
C GLU A 298 -30.63 -20.77 0.57
N GLY A 299 -29.34 -21.00 0.90
CA GLY A 299 -28.18 -20.47 0.17
C GLY A 299 -27.38 -21.51 -0.64
N LEU A 300 -27.73 -22.78 -0.57
CA LEU A 300 -26.99 -23.86 -1.24
C LEU A 300 -27.50 -24.02 -2.68
N SER A 301 -26.58 -24.11 -3.65
CA SER A 301 -26.97 -24.52 -5.00
C SER A 301 -27.58 -25.92 -4.96
N PRO A 302 -28.46 -26.30 -5.92
CA PRO A 302 -29.09 -27.62 -5.92
C PRO A 302 -28.11 -28.80 -5.78
N ALA A 303 -26.93 -28.69 -6.40
CA ALA A 303 -25.87 -29.70 -6.27
C ALA A 303 -25.26 -29.76 -4.86
N GLN A 304 -25.18 -28.63 -4.16
CA GLN A 304 -24.68 -28.58 -2.79
C GLN A 304 -25.72 -29.08 -1.79
N LEU A 305 -27.02 -28.86 -2.05
CA LEU A 305 -28.12 -29.46 -1.28
C LEU A 305 -28.10 -30.98 -1.38
N GLU A 306 -27.97 -31.52 -2.60
CA GLU A 306 -27.83 -32.97 -2.82
C GLU A 306 -26.60 -33.54 -2.13
N ALA A 307 -25.46 -32.85 -2.20
CA ALA A 307 -24.23 -33.26 -1.52
C ALA A 307 -24.34 -33.19 0.01
N LYS A 308 -25.05 -32.19 0.56
CA LYS A 308 -25.34 -32.06 1.99
C LYS A 308 -26.25 -33.19 2.45
N ALA A 309 -27.35 -33.43 1.75
CA ALA A 309 -28.27 -34.53 2.03
C ALA A 309 -27.58 -35.91 1.96
N ALA A 310 -26.71 -36.11 0.96
CA ALA A 310 -25.94 -37.36 0.84
C ALA A 310 -24.95 -37.55 2.00
N LYS A 311 -24.26 -36.48 2.44
CA LYS A 311 -23.36 -36.53 3.60
C LYS A 311 -24.11 -36.78 4.90
N GLU A 312 -25.27 -36.14 5.10
CA GLU A 312 -26.11 -36.36 6.26
C GLU A 312 -26.63 -37.79 6.30
N ALA A 313 -27.12 -38.33 5.18
CA ALA A 313 -27.52 -39.73 5.06
C ALA A 313 -26.36 -40.70 5.38
N GLN A 314 -25.16 -40.40 4.88
CA GLN A 314 -23.97 -41.20 5.15
C GLN A 314 -23.54 -41.13 6.62
N ALA A 315 -23.64 -39.97 7.27
CA ALA A 315 -23.33 -39.79 8.68
C ALA A 315 -24.35 -40.49 9.59
N VAL A 316 -25.64 -40.43 9.26
CA VAL A 316 -26.70 -41.16 9.95
C VAL A 316 -26.50 -42.67 9.81
N MET A 317 -26.19 -43.13 8.60
CA MET A 317 -25.88 -44.55 8.35
C MET A 317 -24.65 -45.00 9.14
N TYR A 318 -23.58 -44.20 9.16
CA TYR A 318 -22.37 -44.51 9.92
C TYR A 318 -22.64 -44.58 11.43
N LYS A 319 -23.42 -43.63 11.97
CA LYS A 319 -23.83 -43.64 13.38
C LYS A 319 -24.68 -44.87 13.71
N ALA A 320 -25.64 -45.21 12.85
CA ALA A 320 -26.47 -46.40 13.02
C ALA A 320 -25.67 -47.70 12.96
N LEU A 321 -24.66 -47.80 12.08
CA LEU A 321 -23.76 -48.96 12.03
C LEU A 321 -22.89 -49.09 13.29
N LYS A 322 -22.42 -47.96 13.84
CA LYS A 322 -21.65 -47.93 15.09
C LYS A 322 -22.51 -48.33 16.29
N ASP A 323 -23.73 -47.81 16.37
CA ASP A 323 -24.67 -48.15 17.45
C ASP A 323 -25.16 -49.61 17.36
N ALA A 324 -25.23 -50.17 16.15
CA ALA A 324 -25.54 -51.58 15.90
C ALA A 324 -24.32 -52.52 16.03
N GLY A 325 -23.13 -51.99 16.32
CA GLY A 325 -21.91 -52.78 16.57
C GLY A 325 -21.30 -53.45 15.33
N PHE A 326 -21.63 -52.96 14.12
CA PHE A 326 -21.04 -53.44 12.87
C PHE A 326 -19.71 -52.73 12.53
N ILE A 327 -19.42 -51.60 13.17
CA ILE A 327 -18.19 -50.80 13.05
C ILE A 327 -17.76 -50.33 14.44
#